data_AF-A0A847CS74-F1
#
_entry.id   AF-A0A847CS74-F1
#
_cell.length_a   1.000
_cell.length_b   1.000
_cell.length_c   1.000
_cell.angle_alpha   90.00
_cell.angle_beta   90.00
_cell.angle_gamma   90.00
#
_symmetry.space_group_name_H-M   'P 1'
#
loop_
_entity.id
_entity.type
_entity.pdbx_description
1 polymer ?
#
loop_
_entity_poly.entity_id
_entity_poly.type
_entity_poly.pdbx_seq_one_letter_code
_entity_poly.pdbx_strand_id
1 'polypeptide(L)'
;SYTRGRKGYSLYSSAKAATVNLTQALADEWAGKVRVNCVNPERTGTPMRTKAFGDEPEGTLLSSMEVARRSLDVWVAEMTGHGIDIRRGDGPAAIGGGH
;
A
#
# COMPACT_ATOMS: atom_id res chain seq x y z
N SER A 1 -3.33 -2.48 -6.56
CA SER A 1 -2.97 -3.80 -7.13
C SER A 1 -3.63 -5.00 -6.44
N TYR A 2 -4.33 -4.82 -5.31
CA TYR A 2 -5.01 -5.92 -4.61
C TYR A 2 -6.52 -6.01 -4.90
N THR A 3 -7.12 -4.95 -5.45
CA THR A 3 -8.55 -4.88 -5.79
C THR A 3 -8.86 -5.25 -7.26
N ARG A 4 -7.86 -5.28 -8.14
CA ARG A 4 -8.02 -5.59 -9.58
C ARG A 4 -6.80 -6.34 -10.11
N GLY A 5 -7.05 -7.47 -10.78
CA GLY A 5 -6.01 -8.25 -11.47
C GLY A 5 -5.46 -7.53 -12.70
N ARG A 6 -4.17 -7.74 -13.01
CA ARG A 6 -3.48 -7.15 -14.17
C ARG A 6 -2.76 -8.22 -14.97
N LYS A 7 -2.92 -8.20 -16.30
CA LYS A 7 -2.18 -9.08 -17.22
C LYS A 7 -0.68 -8.99 -16.93
N GLY A 8 -0.02 -10.14 -16.82
CA GLY A 8 1.40 -10.25 -16.49
C GLY A 8 1.74 -10.15 -15.00
N TYR A 9 0.76 -9.92 -14.11
CA TYR A 9 0.96 -9.76 -12.67
C TYR A 9 0.03 -10.63 -11.84
N SER A 10 -0.63 -11.64 -12.41
CA SER A 10 -1.67 -12.44 -11.74
C SER A 10 -1.22 -12.98 -10.38
N LEU A 11 -0.07 -13.64 -10.32
CA LEU A 11 0.49 -14.17 -9.07
C LEU A 11 0.74 -13.08 -8.03
N TYR A 12 1.37 -11.97 -8.45
CA TYR A 12 1.63 -10.84 -7.56
C TYR A 12 0.35 -10.19 -7.05
N SER A 13 -0.62 -9.90 -7.94
CA SER A 13 -1.89 -9.30 -7.56
C SER A 13 -2.72 -10.22 -6.65
N SER A 14 -2.73 -11.53 -6.92
CA SER A 14 -3.43 -12.50 -6.07
C SER A 14 -2.80 -12.59 -4.68
N ALA A 15 -1.46 -12.63 -4.59
CA ALA A 15 -0.77 -12.63 -3.30
C ALA A 15 -1.04 -11.34 -2.49
N LYS A 16 -1.07 -10.18 -3.16
CA LYS A 16 -1.41 -8.91 -2.52
C LYS A 16 -2.87 -8.86 -2.05
N ALA A 17 -3.81 -9.40 -2.82
CA ALA A 17 -5.20 -9.56 -2.40
C ALA A 17 -5.31 -10.47 -1.16
N ALA A 18 -4.61 -11.60 -1.16
CA ALA A 18 -4.59 -12.53 -0.03
C ALA A 18 -4.04 -11.89 1.26
N THR A 19 -3.06 -10.98 1.15
CA THR A 19 -2.50 -10.26 2.31
C THR A 19 -3.55 -9.40 3.02
N VAL A 20 -4.52 -8.85 2.28
CA VAL A 20 -5.59 -8.02 2.86
C VAL A 20 -6.54 -8.88 3.69
N ASN A 21 -6.99 -10.02 3.16
CA ASN A 21 -7.85 -10.93 3.92
C ASN A 21 -7.12 -11.52 5.13
N LEU A 22 -5.83 -11.85 4.98
CA LEU A 22 -5.01 -12.32 6.09
C LEU A 22 -4.91 -11.27 7.20
N THR A 23 -4.79 -9.99 6.85
CA THR A 23 -4.74 -8.88 7.82
C THR A 23 -6.02 -8.83 8.65
N GLN A 24 -7.18 -8.96 8.01
CA GLN A 24 -8.48 -8.94 8.70
C GLN A 24 -8.65 -10.15 9.62
N ALA A 25 -8.33 -11.35 9.13
CA ALA A 25 -8.41 -12.57 9.94
C ALA A 25 -7.52 -12.50 11.18
N LEU A 26 -6.25 -12.09 11.02
CA LEU A 26 -5.31 -11.97 12.16
C LEU A 26 -5.70 -10.85 13.12
N ALA A 27 -6.29 -9.76 12.61
CA ALA A 27 -6.79 -8.68 13.46
C ALA A 27 -7.92 -9.17 14.39
N ASP A 28 -8.82 -10.01 13.88
CA ASP A 28 -9.89 -10.61 14.68
C ASP A 28 -9.34 -11.67 15.65
N GLU A 29 -8.46 -12.57 15.18
CA GLU A 29 -7.86 -13.62 16.01
C GLU A 29 -7.04 -13.05 17.19
N TRP A 30 -6.40 -11.91 17.00
CA TRP A 30 -5.51 -11.29 18.00
C TRP A 30 -6.07 -10.01 18.62
N ALA A 31 -7.37 -9.78 18.48
CA ALA A 31 -8.05 -8.61 19.01
C ALA A 31 -7.72 -8.38 20.50
N GLY A 32 -7.42 -7.11 20.83
CA GLY A 32 -7.03 -6.70 22.20
C GLY A 32 -5.61 -7.07 22.62
N LYS A 33 -4.84 -7.78 21.79
CA LYS A 33 -3.45 -8.17 22.08
C LYS A 33 -2.45 -7.59 21.08
N VAL A 34 -2.76 -7.70 19.78
CA VAL A 34 -1.91 -7.21 18.69
C VAL A 34 -2.79 -6.47 17.68
N ARG A 35 -2.32 -5.29 17.24
CA ARG A 35 -2.95 -4.55 16.15
C ARG A 35 -2.30 -4.95 14.82
N VAL A 36 -3.11 -5.39 13.87
CA VAL A 36 -2.65 -5.87 12.56
C VAL A 36 -3.28 -5.00 11.48
N ASN A 37 -2.48 -4.32 10.68
CA ASN A 37 -2.95 -3.47 9.58
C ASN A 37 -2.10 -3.71 8.33
N CYS A 38 -2.66 -3.45 7.16
CA CYS A 38 -1.96 -3.55 5.88
C CYS A 38 -1.76 -2.15 5.31
N VAL A 39 -0.51 -1.81 4.98
CA VAL A 39 -0.19 -0.53 4.32
C VAL A 39 0.02 -0.79 2.83
N ASN A 40 -0.76 -0.10 1.99
CA ASN A 40 -0.65 -0.12 0.54
C ASN A 40 -0.25 1.28 0.04
N PRO A 41 1.05 1.55 -0.14
CA PRO A 41 1.47 2.81 -0.72
C PRO A 41 1.16 2.85 -2.22
N GLU A 42 0.90 4.05 -2.72
CA GLU A 42 0.92 4.35 -4.15
C GLU A 42 2.32 4.07 -4.73
N ARG A 43 2.49 4.22 -6.05
CA ARG A 43 3.79 4.08 -6.73
C ARG A 43 4.85 4.93 -6.00
N THR A 44 5.83 4.26 -5.41
CA THR A 44 6.83 4.88 -4.52
C THR A 44 8.24 4.73 -5.10
N GLY A 45 9.03 5.80 -5.03
CA GLY A 45 10.43 5.84 -5.44
C GLY A 45 11.29 4.93 -4.57
N THR A 46 11.51 3.70 -5.03
CA THR A 46 12.31 2.67 -4.36
C THR A 46 13.15 1.93 -5.40
N PRO A 47 14.29 1.30 -5.01
CA PRO A 47 15.09 0.50 -5.93
C PRO A 47 14.29 -0.62 -6.62
N MET A 48 13.32 -1.23 -5.91
CA MET A 48 12.43 -2.24 -6.48
C MET A 48 11.55 -1.67 -7.61
N ARG A 49 11.04 -0.45 -7.45
CA ARG A 49 10.22 0.23 -8.47
C ARG A 49 11.06 0.52 -9.71
N THR A 50 12.25 1.10 -9.55
CA THR A 50 13.18 1.38 -10.65
C THR A 50 13.55 0.11 -11.40
N LYS A 51 13.86 -0.98 -10.68
CA LYS A 51 14.16 -2.28 -11.31
C LYS A 51 12.98 -2.82 -12.13
N ALA A 52 11.75 -2.60 -11.69
CA ALA A 52 10.56 -3.16 -12.34
C ALA A 52 10.01 -2.30 -13.50
N PHE A 53 10.23 -0.98 -13.48
CA PHE A 53 9.61 -0.05 -14.44
C PHE A 53 10.59 0.94 -15.10
N GLY A 54 11.88 0.89 -14.78
CA GLY A 54 12.87 1.85 -15.23
C GLY A 54 12.76 3.19 -14.49
N ASP A 55 13.42 4.21 -15.05
CA ASP A 55 13.32 5.58 -14.55
C ASP A 55 11.98 6.19 -14.98
N GLU A 56 11.25 6.70 -14.00
CA GLU A 56 9.97 7.35 -14.21
C GLU A 56 10.12 8.86 -13.99
N PRO A 57 9.30 9.71 -14.66
CA PRO A 57 9.48 11.15 -14.59
C PRO A 57 9.46 11.69 -13.16
N GLU A 58 10.28 12.70 -12.90
CA GLU A 58 10.38 13.33 -11.60
C GLU A 58 9.01 13.82 -11.12
N GLY A 59 8.76 13.70 -9.82
CA GLY A 59 7.50 14.13 -9.23
C GLY A 59 6.30 13.27 -9.65
N THR A 60 6.49 12.09 -10.25
CA THR A 60 5.40 11.12 -10.51
C THR A 60 5.27 10.04 -9.43
N LEU A 61 6.34 9.78 -8.69
CA LEU A 61 6.38 8.79 -7.61
C LEU A 61 6.24 9.46 -6.24
N LEU A 62 5.58 8.76 -5.31
CA LEU A 62 5.60 9.10 -3.89
C LEU A 62 7.01 8.88 -3.32
N SER A 63 7.45 9.73 -2.39
CA SER A 63 8.75 9.54 -1.75
C SER A 63 8.69 8.43 -0.70
N SER A 64 9.75 7.63 -0.60
CA SER A 64 9.86 6.57 0.42
C SER A 64 9.83 7.14 1.84
N MET A 65 10.35 8.35 2.03
CA MET A 65 10.30 9.07 3.31
C MET A 65 8.86 9.41 3.72
N GLU A 66 8.02 9.84 2.78
CA GLU A 66 6.61 10.12 3.06
C GLU A 66 5.84 8.84 3.41
N VAL A 67 6.09 7.75 2.69
CA VAL A 67 5.54 6.43 3.04
C VAL A 67 5.94 6.02 4.46
N ALA A 68 7.22 6.20 4.81
CA ALA A 68 7.71 5.85 6.15
C ALA A 68 7.00 6.65 7.24
N ARG A 69 6.86 7.97 7.07
CA ARG A 69 6.15 8.84 8.02
C ARG A 69 4.70 8.40 8.22
N ARG A 70 3.95 8.22 7.14
CA ARG A 70 2.55 7.77 7.25
C ARG A 70 2.40 6.35 7.77
N SER A 71 3.42 5.50 7.59
CA SER A 71 3.43 4.17 8.20
C SER A 71 3.58 4.24 9.72
N LEU A 72 4.30 5.25 10.25
CA LEU A 72 4.37 5.50 11.69
C LEU A 72 3.01 5.96 12.25
N ASP A 73 2.27 6.78 11.51
CA ASP A 73 0.91 7.20 11.91
C ASP A 73 -0.01 5.98 12.08
N VAL A 74 0.10 5.00 11.16
CA VAL A 74 -0.63 3.72 11.29
C VAL A 74 -0.21 2.93 12.52
N TRP A 75 1.09 2.92 12.84
CA TRP A 75 1.61 2.16 13.98
C TRP A 75 1.09 2.70 15.32
N VAL A 76 1.06 4.03 15.49
CA VAL A 76 0.61 4.66 16.73
C VAL A 76 -0.90 4.72 16.87
N ALA A 77 -1.65 4.56 15.77
CA ALA A 77 -3.10 4.59 15.79
C ALA A 77 -3.72 3.41 16.56
N GLU A 78 -4.83 3.68 17.24
CA GLU A 78 -5.65 2.68 17.94
C GLU A 78 -6.64 2.00 16.99
N MET A 79 -6.12 1.33 15.95
CA MET A 79 -6.93 0.64 14.95
C MET A 79 -6.33 -0.71 14.54
N THR A 80 -7.15 -1.66 14.12
CA THR A 80 -6.74 -3.00 13.66
C THR A 80 -7.67 -3.51 12.57
N GLY A 81 -7.18 -4.35 11.67
CA GLY A 81 -7.95 -4.95 10.57
C GLY A 81 -8.08 -4.08 9.33
N HIS A 82 -7.36 -2.94 9.26
CA HIS A 82 -7.53 -2.00 8.16
C HIS A 82 -6.51 -2.19 7.03
N GLY A 83 -6.98 -2.03 5.80
CA GLY A 83 -6.14 -1.74 4.62
C GLY A 83 -6.03 -0.24 4.43
N ILE A 84 -4.82 0.29 4.45
CA ILE A 84 -4.55 1.73 4.50
C ILE A 84 -3.78 2.13 3.25
N ASP A 85 -4.43 2.93 2.41
CA ASP A 85 -3.83 3.46 1.20
C ASP A 85 -3.04 4.73 1.50
N ILE A 86 -1.72 4.71 1.28
CA ILE A 86 -0.91 5.93 1.34
C ILE A 86 -0.83 6.51 -0.07
N ARG A 87 -1.55 7.61 -0.30
CA ARG A 87 -1.60 8.31 -1.58
C ARG A 87 -1.01 9.71 -1.48
N ARG A 88 -0.54 10.23 -2.60
CA ARG A 88 -0.08 11.63 -2.69
C ARG A 88 -1.24 12.60 -2.44
N GLY A 89 -0.95 13.69 -1.73
CA GLY A 89 -1.92 14.76 -1.45
C GLY A 89 -2.28 15.56 -2.70
N ASP A 90 -1.29 15.92 -3.52
CA ASP A 90 -1.47 16.63 -4.79
C ASP A 90 -0.41 16.19 -5.83
N GLY A 91 -0.85 16.03 -7.08
CA GLY A 91 0.00 15.70 -8.24
C GLY A 91 -0.72 14.96 -9.36
N PRO A 92 -0.16 14.91 -10.59
CA PRO A 92 -0.82 14.34 -11.77
C PRO A 92 -1.15 12.83 -11.66
N ALA A 93 -0.68 12.13 -10.63
CA ALA A 93 -1.05 10.74 -10.33
C ALA A 93 -2.25 10.62 -9.36
N ALA A 94 -2.54 11.65 -8.55
CA ALA A 94 -3.66 11.67 -7.60
C ALA A 94 -5.03 11.76 -8.32
N ILE A 95 -5.05 12.37 -9.50
CA ILE A 95 -6.23 12.55 -10.37
C ILE A 95 -6.72 11.26 -11.07
N GLY A 96 -6.05 10.12 -10.89
CA GLY A 96 -6.41 8.86 -11.58
C GLY A 96 -7.04 7.76 -10.71
N GLY A 97 -7.26 8.02 -9.41
CA GLY A 97 -7.56 6.97 -8.42
C GLY A 97 -9.04 6.81 -8.01
N GLY A 98 -9.98 7.42 -8.73
CA GLY A 98 -11.40 7.36 -8.43
C GLY A 98 -12.16 6.52 -9.45
N HIS A 99 -12.50 5.28 -9.07
CA HIS A 99 -13.73 4.54 -9.39
C HIS A 99 -13.79 3.32 -8.46
#